data_AF-A0A920BKR2-F1
#
_entry.id   AF-A0A920BKR2-F1
#
_cell.length_a   1.000
_cell.length_b   1.000
_cell.length_c   1.000
_cell.angle_alpha   90.00
_cell.angle_beta   90.00
_cell.angle_gamma   90.00
#
_symmetry.space_group_name_H-M   'P 1'
#
loop_
_entity.id
_entity.type
_entity.pdbx_description
1 polymer ?
#
loop_
_entity_poly.entity_id
_entity_poly.type
_entity_poly.pdbx_seq_one_letter_code
_entity_poly.pdbx_strand_id
1 'polypeptide(L)'
;MVNANPESDLFLVAHRGFEAFGSFKEIFANIPFADPVEMHIKQIPAEIIPNETGECLRFIDFEWLALDKWLESRVVSDASTS
;
A
#
# COMPACT_ATOMS: atom_id res chain seq x y z
N MET A 1 -0.55 -19.35 0.24
CA MET A 1 -0.35 -17.92 0.55
C MET A 1 -1.67 -17.23 0.87
N VAL A 2 -2.74 -17.43 0.08
CA VAL A 2 -4.05 -16.78 0.32
C VAL A 2 -4.83 -17.36 1.52
N ASN A 3 -4.74 -18.67 1.80
CA ASN A 3 -5.48 -19.31 2.91
C ASN A 3 -4.57 -19.69 4.10
N ALA A 4 -3.50 -18.93 4.36
CA ALA A 4 -2.57 -19.28 5.45
C ALA A 4 -3.23 -19.12 6.84
N ASN A 5 -4.04 -18.08 7.02
CA ASN A 5 -4.92 -17.89 8.18
C ASN A 5 -6.15 -17.06 7.77
N PRO A 6 -7.35 -17.67 7.64
CA PRO A 6 -8.56 -16.98 7.21
C PRO A 6 -9.12 -15.99 8.25
N GLU A 7 -8.70 -16.09 9.51
CA GLU A 7 -9.13 -15.21 10.59
C GLU A 7 -8.25 -13.96 10.72
N SER A 8 -7.29 -13.77 9.81
CA SER A 8 -6.37 -12.62 9.85
C SER A 8 -6.87 -11.49 8.96
N ASP A 9 -6.86 -10.28 9.53
CA ASP A 9 -7.06 -9.06 8.76
C ASP A 9 -5.97 -8.88 7.71
N LEU A 10 -6.35 -8.27 6.59
CA LEU A 10 -5.42 -7.87 5.55
C LEU A 10 -5.05 -6.39 5.73
N PHE A 11 -3.76 -6.11 5.84
CA PHE A 11 -3.23 -4.75 5.84
C PHE A 11 -2.54 -4.48 4.50
N LEU A 12 -3.03 -3.47 3.79
CA LEU A 12 -2.40 -2.94 2.59
C LEU A 12 -1.68 -1.65 2.97
N VAL A 13 -0.38 -1.61 2.69
CA VAL A 13 0.49 -0.48 3.02
C VAL A 13 1.15 0.00 1.73
N ALA A 14 0.90 1.25 1.37
CA ALA A 14 1.63 1.96 0.33
C ALA A 14 2.30 3.20 0.93
N HIS A 15 3.35 3.63 0.26
CA HIS A 15 4.06 4.84 0.61
C HIS A 15 4.49 5.60 -0.64
N ARG A 16 4.75 6.90 -0.46
CA ARG A 16 5.43 7.76 -1.42
C ARG A 16 6.48 8.59 -0.68
N GLY A 17 7.66 8.75 -1.26
CA GLY A 17 8.76 9.54 -0.70
C GLY A 17 9.92 8.70 -0.14
N PHE A 18 9.81 7.36 -0.16
CA PHE A 18 10.92 6.48 0.21
C PHE A 18 11.72 5.95 -0.97
N GLU A 19 11.36 6.31 -2.21
CA GLU A 19 11.92 5.74 -3.45
C GLU A 19 13.43 6.02 -3.59
N ALA A 20 13.90 7.12 -3.00
CA ALA A 20 15.32 7.49 -3.02
C ALA A 20 16.19 6.63 -2.07
N PHE A 21 15.58 5.85 -1.18
CA PHE A 21 16.30 5.06 -0.18
C PHE A 21 16.25 3.57 -0.52
N GLY A 22 17.41 2.92 -0.57
CA GLY A 22 17.53 1.48 -0.84
C GLY A 22 17.47 0.62 0.42
N SER A 23 17.45 1.23 1.62
CA SER A 23 17.41 0.49 2.88
C SER A 23 16.79 1.27 4.05
N PHE A 24 16.31 0.54 5.06
CA PHE A 24 15.86 1.15 6.32
C PHE A 24 16.94 2.00 6.99
N LYS A 25 18.21 1.57 6.92
CA LYS A 25 19.33 2.33 7.49
C LYS A 25 19.44 3.73 6.85
N GLU A 26 19.28 3.81 5.53
CA GLU A 26 19.29 5.08 4.81
C GLU A 26 18.06 5.93 5.17
N ILE A 27 16.88 5.32 5.29
CA ILE A 27 15.68 6.02 5.77
C ILE A 27 15.95 6.65 7.14
N PHE A 28 16.43 5.88 8.12
CA PHE A 28 16.70 6.39 9.48
C PHE A 28 17.75 7.50 9.50
N ALA A 29 18.79 7.41 8.68
CA ALA A 29 19.85 8.41 8.62
C ALA A 29 19.40 9.75 8.02
N ASN A 30 18.29 9.77 7.28
CA ASN A 30 17.76 10.94 6.60
C ASN A 30 16.51 11.53 7.27
N ILE A 31 16.22 11.16 8.53
CA ILE A 31 15.20 11.82 9.35
C ILE A 31 15.81 13.07 10.00
N PRO A 32 15.17 14.26 9.90
CA PRO A 32 13.93 14.55 9.19
C PRO A 32 14.13 14.62 7.67
N PHE A 33 13.16 14.08 6.91
CA PHE A 33 13.23 14.01 5.46
C PHE A 33 13.15 15.40 4.80
N ALA A 34 13.82 15.56 3.66
CA ALA A 34 13.79 16.80 2.87
C ALA A 34 12.42 17.04 2.22
N ASP A 35 11.79 15.96 1.75
CA ASP A 35 10.44 15.96 1.19
C ASP A 35 9.49 15.15 2.09
N PRO A 36 8.20 15.50 2.16
CA PRO A 36 7.21 14.75 2.93
C PRO A 36 7.08 13.30 2.44
N VAL A 37 7.02 12.37 3.39
CA VAL A 37 6.64 10.98 3.12
C VAL A 37 5.14 10.84 3.34
N GLU A 38 4.43 10.37 2.32
CA GLU A 38 3.01 10.01 2.43
C GLU A 38 2.87 8.51 2.66
N MET A 39 2.04 8.13 3.63
CA MET A 39 1.71 6.74 3.92
C MET A 39 0.21 6.52 3.70
N HIS A 40 -0.14 5.43 3.03
CA HIS A 40 -1.51 4.93 2.96
C HIS A 40 -1.57 3.56 3.60
N ILE A 41 -2.39 3.44 4.64
CA ILE A 41 -2.61 2.19 5.36
C ILE A 41 -4.10 1.90 5.32
N LYS A 42 -4.47 0.78 4.68
CA LYS A 42 -5.83 0.27 4.64
C LYS A 42 -5.87 -1.07 5.38
N GLN A 43 -6.68 -1.12 6.43
CA GLN A 43 -7.07 -2.35 7.09
C GLN A 43 -8.34 -2.88 6.43
N ILE A 44 -8.35 -4.18 6.14
CA ILE A 44 -9.50 -4.93 5.65
C ILE A 44 -9.76 -6.03 6.68
N PRO A 45 -10.88 -5.96 7.42
CA PRO A 45 -11.24 -6.98 8.39
C PRO A 45 -11.39 -8.36 7.73
N ALA A 46 -11.00 -9.42 8.44
CA ALA A 46 -11.09 -10.79 7.95
C ALA A 46 -12.51 -11.17 7.50
N GLU A 47 -13.55 -10.64 8.16
CA GLU A 47 -14.95 -11.02 7.92
C GLU A 47 -15.47 -10.60 6.54
N ILE A 48 -14.82 -9.65 5.89
CA ILE A 48 -15.20 -9.17 4.55
C ILE A 48 -14.37 -9.81 3.43
N ILE A 49 -13.37 -10.62 3.76
CA ILE A 49 -12.52 -11.30 2.80
C ILE A 49 -13.21 -12.60 2.35
N PRO A 50 -13.38 -12.84 1.03
CA PRO A 50 -13.99 -14.08 0.56
C PRO A 50 -13.15 -15.31 0.92
N ASN A 51 -13.82 -16.39 1.31
CA ASN A 51 -13.18 -17.66 1.70
C ASN A 51 -12.92 -18.61 0.50
N GLU A 52 -13.62 -18.40 -0.62
CA GLU A 52 -13.36 -19.15 -1.85
C GLU A 52 -12.10 -18.59 -2.53
N THR A 53 -11.15 -19.46 -2.86
CA THR A 53 -9.81 -19.06 -3.35
C THR A 53 -9.89 -18.12 -4.55
N GLY A 54 -10.74 -18.41 -5.53
CA GLY A 54 -10.90 -17.59 -6.73
C GLY A 54 -11.49 -16.22 -6.42
N GLU A 55 -12.51 -16.14 -5.57
CA GLU A 55 -13.09 -14.89 -5.08
C GLU A 55 -12.08 -14.08 -4.26
N CYS A 56 -11.31 -14.73 -3.39
CA CYS A 56 -10.30 -14.09 -2.58
C CYS A 56 -9.20 -13.46 -3.45
N LEU A 57 -8.73 -14.19 -4.47
CA LEU A 57 -7.75 -13.67 -5.43
C LEU A 57 -8.29 -12.45 -6.18
N ARG A 58 -9.56 -12.49 -6.66
CA ARG A 58 -10.19 -11.34 -7.32
C ARG A 58 -10.37 -10.15 -6.37
N PHE A 59 -10.68 -10.42 -5.11
CA PHE A 59 -10.80 -9.39 -4.08
C PHE A 59 -9.45 -8.70 -3.82
N ILE A 60 -8.38 -9.49 -3.63
CA ILE A 60 -7.03 -8.94 -3.43
C ILE A 60 -6.58 -8.14 -4.66
N ASP A 61 -6.84 -8.63 -5.87
CA ASP A 61 -6.50 -7.93 -7.12
C ASP A 61 -7.24 -6.58 -7.24
N PHE A 62 -8.53 -6.55 -6.91
CA PHE A 62 -9.31 -5.30 -6.88
C PHE A 62 -8.76 -4.29 -5.88
N GLU A 63 -8.44 -4.77 -4.67
CA GLU A 63 -7.89 -3.94 -3.60
C GLU A 63 -6.48 -3.42 -3.92
N TRP A 64 -5.68 -4.23 -4.61
CA TRP A 64 -4.39 -3.82 -5.13
C TRP A 64 -4.50 -2.73 -6.19
N LEU A 65 -5.42 -2.89 -7.16
CA LEU A 65 -5.67 -1.88 -8.20
C LEU A 65 -6.16 -0.55 -7.60
N ALA A 66 -6.92 -0.58 -6.51
CA ALA A 66 -7.32 0.63 -5.79
C ALA A 66 -6.12 1.36 -5.15
N LEU A 67 -5.15 0.60 -4.63
CA LEU A 67 -3.90 1.13 -4.09
C LEU A 67 -3.03 1.77 -5.17
N ASP A 68 -2.91 1.12 -6.34
CA ASP A 68 -2.18 1.65 -7.50
C ASP A 68 -2.80 2.98 -7.97
N LYS A 69 -4.13 3.06 -8.07
CA LYS A 69 -4.83 4.30 -8.41
C LYS A 69 -4.58 5.42 -7.38
N TRP A 70 -4.50 5.07 -6.10
CA TRP A 70 -4.13 6.04 -5.08
C TRP A 70 -2.72 6.58 -5.31
N LEU A 71 -1.73 5.71 -5.57
CA LEU A 71 -0.36 6.11 -5.89
C LEU A 71 -0.30 7.00 -7.14
N GLU A 72 -0.95 6.59 -8.23
CA GLU A 72 -1.03 7.38 -9.47
C GLU A 72 -1.61 8.77 -9.23
N SER A 73 -2.66 8.89 -8.42
CA SER A 73 -3.27 10.19 -8.11
C SER A 73 -2.31 11.16 -7.44
N ARG A 74 -1.32 10.66 -6.68
CA ARG A 74 -0.30 11.47 -6.03
C ARG A 74 0.77 11.90 -7.02
N VAL A 75 1.21 10.99 -7.89
CA VAL A 75 2.19 11.31 -8.94
C VAL A 75 1.65 12.35 -9.92
N VAL A 76 0.39 12.22 -10.36
CA VAL A 76 -0.24 13.17 -11.30
C VAL A 76 -0.49 14.54 -10.65
N SER A 77 -0.79 14.58 -9.35
CA SER A 77 -0.97 15.83 -8.60
C SER A 77 0.29 16.70 -8.66
N ASP A 78 1.47 16.10 -8.49
CA ASP A 78 2.74 16.85 -8.51
C ASP A 78 3.10 17.35 -9.91
N ALA A 79 2.80 16.56 -10.95
CA ALA A 79 2.99 16.96 -12.33
C ALA A 79 2.06 18.13 -12.75
N SER A 80 0.93 18.29 -12.08
CA SER A 80 -0.05 19.37 -12.33
C SER A 80 0.23 20.63 -11.51
N THR A 81 1.17 20.57 -10.57
CA THR A 81 1.55 21.67 -9.67
C THR A 81 2.97 22.21 -9.98
N SER A 82 3.60 21.71 -11.04
CA SER A 82 4.94 22.12 -11.52
C SER A 82 4.86 23.01 -12.76
#